data_AF-A0A378L4V1-F1
#
_entry.id   AF-A0A378L4V1-F1
#
_cell.length_a   1.000
_cell.length_b   1.000
_cell.length_c   1.000
_cell.angle_alpha   90.00
_cell.angle_beta   90.00
_cell.angle_gamma   90.00
#
_symmetry.space_group_name_H-M   'P 1'
#
loop_
_entity.id
_entity.type
_entity.pdbx_description
1 polymer ?
#
loop_
_entity_poly.entity_id
_entity_poly.type
_entity_poly.pdbx_seq_one_letter_code
_entity_poly.pdbx_strand_id
1 'polypeptide(L)'
;MAHAKQETPKSVTMYNLLNWSTVYRGYNALVATLVLFQYVNNPEAAAIEYLPDVAIHAFEAIAPNSLNNLAAGANITRGIQAGLAFFSGNSTIPSVANFVDVFNHGVNTYHRLS
;
A
#
# COMPACT_ATOMS: atom_id res chain seq x y z
N MET A 1 -28.11 -39.87 7.13
CA MET A 1 -28.33 -38.41 7.18
C MET A 1 -27.07 -37.79 7.78
N ALA A 2 -26.33 -37.00 7.02
CA ALA A 2 -25.13 -36.32 7.53
C ALA A 2 -25.56 -34.99 8.15
N HIS A 3 -25.34 -34.83 9.47
CA HIS A 3 -25.51 -33.55 10.13
C HIS A 3 -24.40 -32.61 9.67
N ALA A 4 -24.76 -31.59 8.89
CA ALA A 4 -23.87 -30.48 8.60
C ALA A 4 -23.49 -29.80 9.92
N LYS A 5 -22.19 -29.78 10.24
CA LYS A 5 -21.67 -29.03 11.39
C LYS A 5 -21.96 -27.55 11.12
N GLN A 6 -22.87 -26.99 11.90
CA GLN A 6 -23.15 -25.56 11.88
C GLN A 6 -21.92 -24.83 12.43
N GLU A 7 -21.13 -24.22 11.55
CA GLU A 7 -20.00 -23.40 11.96
C GLU A 7 -20.54 -22.16 12.68
N THR A 8 -20.30 -22.08 13.98
CA THR A 8 -20.59 -20.87 14.77
C THR A 8 -19.76 -19.71 14.23
N PRO A 9 -20.35 -18.53 13.96
CA PRO A 9 -19.62 -17.39 13.45
C PRO A 9 -18.52 -17.00 14.46
N LYS A 10 -17.27 -16.94 13.98
CA LYS A 10 -16.13 -16.52 14.81
C LYS A 10 -16.41 -15.11 15.33
N SER A 11 -16.41 -14.93 16.66
CA SER A 11 -16.61 -13.61 17.26
C SER A 11 -15.49 -12.66 16.81
N VAL A 12 -15.85 -11.53 16.21
CA VAL A 12 -14.91 -10.47 15.89
C VAL A 12 -14.52 -9.78 17.21
N THR A 13 -13.25 -9.85 17.57
CA THR A 13 -12.67 -9.15 18.73
C THR A 13 -11.71 -8.06 18.22
N MET A 14 -11.42 -7.03 19.02
CA MET A 14 -10.43 -6.00 18.64
C MET A 14 -9.06 -6.59 18.29
N TYR A 15 -8.66 -7.68 18.95
CA TYR A 15 -7.42 -8.40 18.64
C TYR A 15 -7.48 -9.11 17.27
N ASN A 16 -8.66 -9.57 16.83
CA ASN A 16 -8.86 -10.10 15.49
C ASN A 16 -8.82 -8.99 14.42
N LEU A 17 -9.11 -7.73 14.77
CA LEU A 17 -9.01 -6.56 13.87
C LEU A 17 -7.58 -5.99 13.77
N LEU A 18 -6.72 -6.22 14.77
CA LEU A 18 -5.34 -5.73 14.81
C LEU A 18 -4.31 -6.78 14.38
N ASN A 19 -4.73 -7.85 13.70
CA ASN A 19 -3.79 -8.79 13.13
C ASN A 19 -2.93 -8.12 12.04
N TRP A 20 -1.73 -8.64 11.82
CA TRP A 20 -0.76 -8.06 10.88
C TRP A 20 -1.35 -7.85 9.47
N SER A 21 -2.15 -8.81 8.98
CA SER A 21 -2.79 -8.69 7.66
C SER A 21 -3.77 -7.51 7.59
N THR A 22 -4.55 -7.27 8.65
CA THR A 22 -5.51 -6.16 8.69
C THR A 22 -4.81 -4.82 8.80
N VAL A 23 -3.76 -4.74 9.63
CA VAL A 23 -2.92 -3.55 9.77
C VAL A 23 -2.21 -3.23 8.46
N TYR A 24 -1.61 -4.23 7.80
CA TYR A 24 -0.94 -4.08 6.51
C TYR A 24 -1.87 -3.51 5.42
N ARG A 25 -3.07 -4.09 5.30
CA ARG A 25 -4.07 -3.64 4.32
C ARG A 25 -4.57 -2.23 4.65
N GLY A 26 -4.82 -1.95 5.93
CA GLY A 26 -5.25 -0.63 6.40
C GLY A 26 -4.21 0.45 6.16
N TYR A 27 -2.93 0.13 6.40
CA TYR A 27 -1.82 1.05 6.15
C TYR A 27 -1.69 1.36 4.65
N ASN A 28 -1.75 0.35 3.79
CA ASN A 28 -1.76 0.53 2.34
C ASN A 28 -2.96 1.37 1.86
N ALA A 29 -4.16 1.16 2.41
CA ALA A 29 -5.34 1.96 2.08
C ALA A 29 -5.15 3.44 2.46
N LEU A 30 -4.55 3.69 3.63
CA LEU A 30 -4.24 5.03 4.11
C LEU A 30 -3.21 5.72 3.21
N VAL A 31 -2.12 5.04 2.84
CA VAL A 31 -1.10 5.60 1.95
C VAL A 31 -1.68 5.87 0.56
N ALA A 32 -2.45 4.95 -0.02
CA ALA A 32 -3.13 5.17 -1.30
C ALA A 32 -4.02 6.42 -1.27
N THR A 33 -4.78 6.59 -0.19
CA THR A 33 -5.65 7.76 0.00
C THR A 33 -4.84 9.03 0.18
N LEU A 34 -3.75 9.00 0.94
CA LEU A 34 -2.87 10.14 1.14
C LEU A 34 -2.26 10.62 -0.19
N VAL A 35 -1.68 9.69 -0.97
CA VAL A 35 -1.08 10.04 -2.26
C VAL A 35 -2.14 10.53 -3.23
N LEU A 36 -3.31 9.89 -3.30
CA LEU A 36 -4.42 10.37 -4.14
C LEU A 36 -4.91 11.76 -3.71
N PHE A 37 -5.04 12.02 -2.41
CA PHE A 37 -5.42 13.33 -1.90
C PHE A 37 -4.41 14.40 -2.34
N GLN A 38 -3.11 14.12 -2.25
CA GLN A 38 -2.08 15.03 -2.71
C GLN A 38 -2.13 15.23 -4.23
N TYR A 39 -2.36 14.17 -5.02
CA TYR A 39 -2.52 14.27 -6.47
C TYR A 39 -3.66 15.21 -6.87
N VAL A 40 -4.79 15.13 -6.19
CA VAL A 40 -5.99 15.94 -6.50
C VAL A 40 -5.83 17.39 -6.05
N ASN A 41 -5.07 17.65 -4.99
CA ASN A 41 -4.98 18.98 -4.38
C ASN A 41 -3.68 19.74 -4.69
N ASN A 42 -2.71 19.11 -5.35
CA ASN A 42 -1.46 19.74 -5.75
C ASN A 42 -1.47 20.04 -7.26
N PRO A 43 -1.51 21.32 -7.69
CA PRO A 43 -1.52 21.69 -9.11
C PRO A 43 -0.21 21.33 -9.84
N GLU A 44 0.88 21.07 -9.11
CA GLU A 44 2.18 20.67 -9.67
C GLU A 44 2.33 19.13 -9.72
N ALA A 45 1.32 18.37 -9.32
CA ALA A 45 1.42 16.91 -9.24
C ALA A 45 1.67 16.26 -10.59
N ALA A 46 2.81 15.58 -10.73
CA ALA A 46 3.12 14.79 -11.90
C ALA A 46 2.41 13.43 -11.83
N ALA A 47 1.45 13.18 -12.73
CA ALA A 47 0.67 11.92 -12.74
C ALA A 47 1.54 10.65 -12.75
N ILE A 48 2.73 10.70 -13.35
CA ILE A 48 3.68 9.59 -13.41
C ILE A 48 4.31 9.24 -12.06
N GLU A 49 4.34 10.17 -11.11
CA GLU A 49 4.78 9.91 -9.74
C GLU A 49 3.63 9.31 -8.93
N TYR A 50 2.47 9.97 -8.96
CA TYR A 50 1.36 9.67 -8.04
C TYR A 50 0.50 8.47 -8.42
N LEU A 51 0.10 8.34 -9.70
CA LEU A 51 -0.86 7.31 -10.10
C LEU A 51 -0.33 5.89 -9.94
N PRO A 52 0.95 5.59 -10.24
CA PRO A 52 1.52 4.29 -9.94
C PRO A 52 1.50 3.95 -8.45
N ASP A 53 1.80 4.92 -7.57
CA ASP A 53 1.81 4.72 -6.11
C ASP A 53 0.39 4.40 -5.61
N VAL A 54 -0.59 5.21 -6.02
CA VAL A 54 -2.00 4.97 -5.70
C VAL A 54 -2.43 3.58 -6.14
N ALA A 55 -2.08 3.19 -7.37
CA ALA A 55 -2.45 1.88 -7.91
C ALA A 55 -1.81 0.73 -7.11
N ILE A 56 -0.51 0.81 -6.82
CA ILE A 56 0.23 -0.21 -6.06
C ILE A 56 -0.36 -0.35 -4.65
N HIS A 57 -0.50 0.76 -3.92
CA HIS A 57 -0.97 0.73 -2.53
C HIS A 57 -2.45 0.35 -2.42
N ALA A 58 -3.31 0.85 -3.32
CA ALA A 58 -4.71 0.44 -3.33
C ALA A 58 -4.85 -1.05 -3.61
N PHE A 59 -4.00 -1.60 -4.49
CA PHE A 59 -4.04 -3.02 -4.79
C PHE A 59 -3.60 -3.87 -3.59
N GLU A 60 -2.51 -3.51 -2.91
CA GLU A 60 -2.06 -4.17 -1.69
C GLU A 60 -3.09 -4.09 -0.55
N ALA A 61 -3.85 -2.99 -0.48
CA ALA A 61 -4.95 -2.87 0.45
C ALA A 61 -6.09 -3.85 0.16
N ILE A 62 -6.50 -3.95 -1.12
CA ILE A 62 -7.66 -4.76 -1.52
C ILE A 62 -7.32 -6.25 -1.53
N ALA A 63 -6.24 -6.61 -2.22
CA ALA A 63 -5.87 -7.99 -2.51
C ALA A 63 -4.35 -8.21 -2.25
N PRO A 64 -3.91 -8.18 -0.98
CA PRO A 64 -2.51 -8.34 -0.62
C PRO A 64 -1.96 -9.68 -1.14
N ASN A 65 -0.69 -9.69 -1.56
CA ASN A 65 0.00 -10.88 -2.09
C ASN A 65 -0.64 -11.57 -3.31
N SER A 66 -1.67 -10.98 -3.92
CA SER A 66 -2.36 -11.60 -5.05
C SER A 66 -1.76 -11.26 -6.42
N LEU A 67 -0.93 -10.20 -6.50
CA LEU A 67 -0.19 -9.90 -7.72
C LEU A 67 1.05 -10.79 -7.85
N ASN A 68 1.30 -11.24 -9.07
CA ASN A 68 2.48 -12.00 -9.47
C ASN A 68 3.79 -11.21 -9.26
N ASN A 69 4.92 -11.88 -9.51
CA ASN A 69 6.27 -11.32 -9.36
C ASN A 69 6.48 -9.99 -10.12
N LEU A 70 5.70 -9.73 -11.18
CA LEU A 70 5.78 -8.47 -11.92
C LEU A 70 5.37 -7.27 -11.05
N ALA A 71 4.35 -7.39 -10.22
CA ALA A 71 3.95 -6.28 -9.36
C ALA A 71 4.85 -6.12 -8.12
N ALA A 72 5.42 -7.21 -7.61
CA ALA A 72 6.50 -7.12 -6.63
C ALA A 72 7.67 -6.31 -7.21
N GLY A 73 8.03 -6.58 -8.47
CA GLY A 73 8.99 -5.79 -9.23
C GLY A 73 8.56 -4.33 -9.39
N ALA A 74 7.31 -4.07 -9.79
CA ALA A 74 6.78 -2.72 -9.93
C ALA A 74 6.84 -1.92 -8.62
N ASN A 75 6.48 -2.53 -7.49
CA ASN A 75 6.60 -1.93 -6.16
C ASN A 75 8.06 -1.58 -5.82
N ILE A 76 8.99 -2.49 -6.05
CA ILE A 76 10.41 -2.26 -5.76
C ILE A 76 10.97 -1.15 -6.65
N THR A 77 10.74 -1.23 -7.97
CA THR A 77 11.22 -0.22 -8.92
C THR A 77 10.65 1.15 -8.60
N ARG A 78 9.34 1.24 -8.34
CA ARG A 78 8.70 2.50 -8.00
C ARG A 78 9.20 3.06 -6.67
N GLY A 79 9.40 2.21 -5.65
CA GLY A 79 9.99 2.60 -4.37
C GLY A 79 11.41 3.15 -4.49
N ILE A 80 12.25 2.56 -5.36
CA ILE A 80 13.58 3.09 -5.68
C ILE A 80 13.47 4.46 -6.35
N GLN A 81 12.59 4.61 -7.34
CA GLN A 81 12.36 5.89 -8.03
C GLN A 81 11.87 6.97 -7.05
N ALA A 82 10.92 6.63 -6.16
CA ALA A 82 10.38 7.53 -5.15
C ALA A 82 11.48 7.96 -4.17
N GLY A 83 12.29 7.01 -3.70
CA GLY A 83 13.41 7.29 -2.80
C GLY A 83 14.45 8.21 -3.43
N LEU A 84 14.85 7.96 -4.67
CA LEU A 84 15.77 8.84 -5.40
C LEU A 84 15.19 10.24 -5.60
N ALA A 85 13.91 10.34 -5.97
CA ALA A 85 13.23 11.62 -6.14
C ALA A 85 13.11 12.38 -4.81
N PHE A 86 12.86 11.68 -3.70
CA PHE A 86 12.83 12.24 -2.35
C PHE A 86 14.18 12.85 -1.96
N PHE A 87 15.28 12.09 -2.09
CA PHE A 87 16.61 12.57 -1.69
C PHE A 87 17.21 13.64 -2.63
N SER A 88 16.80 13.66 -3.89
CA SER A 88 17.25 14.68 -4.86
C SER A 88 16.41 15.96 -4.83
N GLY A 89 15.28 15.97 -4.14
CA GLY A 89 14.34 17.10 -4.13
C GLY A 89 13.57 17.28 -5.44
N ASN A 90 13.66 16.33 -6.37
CA ASN A 90 13.05 16.39 -7.70
C ASN A 90 11.67 15.72 -7.75
N SER A 91 11.00 15.57 -6.62
CA SER A 91 9.63 15.03 -6.58
C SER A 91 8.61 16.14 -6.48
N THR A 92 7.53 15.99 -7.22
CA THR A 92 6.31 16.80 -7.08
C THR A 92 5.43 16.35 -5.92
N ILE A 93 5.76 15.23 -5.25
CA ILE A 93 5.11 14.77 -4.01
C ILE A 93 5.69 15.54 -2.81
N PRO A 94 4.86 16.19 -1.97
CA PRO A 94 5.34 16.86 -0.76
C PRO A 94 6.16 15.93 0.14
N SER A 95 7.25 16.44 0.72
CA SER A 95 8.29 15.62 1.37
C SER A 95 7.74 14.63 2.40
N VAL A 96 6.78 15.04 3.24
CA VAL A 96 6.18 14.13 4.25
C VAL A 96 5.40 13.00 3.59
N ALA A 97 4.61 13.30 2.56
CA ALA A 97 3.83 12.29 1.84
C ALA A 97 4.75 11.34 1.06
N ASN A 98 5.80 11.87 0.44
CA ASN A 98 6.80 11.08 -0.29
C ASN A 98 7.58 10.15 0.66
N PHE A 99 7.96 10.64 1.85
CA PHE A 99 8.60 9.78 2.84
C PHE A 99 7.71 8.61 3.28
N VAL A 100 6.43 8.87 3.54
CA VAL A 100 5.44 7.83 3.89
C VAL A 100 5.28 6.83 2.75
N ASP A 101 5.22 7.31 1.51
CA ASP A 101 5.13 6.51 0.29
C ASP A 101 6.35 5.57 0.11
N VAL A 102 7.56 6.14 0.16
CA VAL A 102 8.84 5.39 0.09
C VAL A 102 8.91 4.33 1.18
N PHE A 103 8.53 4.69 2.41
CA PHE A 103 8.51 3.73 3.51
C PHE A 103 7.49 2.60 3.25
N ASN A 104 6.30 2.91 2.73
CA ASN A 104 5.30 1.91 2.42
C ASN A 104 5.75 0.95 1.30
N HIS A 105 6.48 1.43 0.28
CA HIS A 105 7.12 0.55 -0.70
C HIS A 105 8.08 -0.45 -0.04
N GLY A 106 8.82 -0.01 0.98
CA GLY A 106 9.65 -0.88 1.80
C GLY A 106 8.84 -1.93 2.58
N VAL A 107 7.74 -1.51 3.23
CA VAL A 107 6.82 -2.41 3.94
C VAL A 107 6.23 -3.46 3.01
N ASN A 108 5.76 -3.07 1.83
CA ASN A 108 5.22 -3.97 0.82
C ASN A 108 6.26 -4.96 0.30
N THR A 109 7.50 -4.49 0.10
CA THR A 109 8.62 -5.36 -0.29
C THR A 109 8.91 -6.39 0.80
N TYR A 110 9.02 -5.95 2.05
CA TYR A 110 9.26 -6.84 3.19
C TYR A 110 8.15 -7.88 3.34
N HIS A 111 6.88 -7.44 3.32
CA HIS A 111 5.71 -8.32 3.46
C HIS A 111 5.64 -9.39 2.36
N ARG A 112 6.08 -9.07 1.14
CA ARG A 112 6.10 -10.03 0.03
C ARG A 112 7.27 -11.03 0.08
N LEU A 113 8.34 -10.70 0.79
CA LEU A 113 9.55 -11.51 0.89
C LEU A 113 9.62 -12.35 2.18
N SER A 114 8.81 -12.03 3.19
CA SER A 114 8.68 -12.77 4.46
C SER A 114 7.72 -13.94 4.34
#